data_AF-A0A2V8QMB6-F1
#
_entry.id   AF-A0A2V8QMB6-F1
#
_cell.length_a   1.000
_cell.length_b   1.000
_cell.length_c   1.000
_cell.angle_alpha   90.00
_cell.angle_beta   90.00
_cell.angle_gamma   90.00
#
_symmetry.space_group_name_H-M   'P 1'
#
loop_
_entity.id
_entity.type
_entity.pdbx_description
1 polymer ?
#
loop_
_entity_poly.entity_id
_entity_poly.type
_entity_poly.pdbx_seq_one_letter_code
_entity_poly.pdbx_strand_id
1 'polypeptide(L)'
;MAHFIKKLMRANHRRLPFTIGTDKHASYPEAFATSVKEKVLPFDCKLRRVIYLNNVIEQDHRAIRRRWRAMQCFRSFHTAERTIEGMEAAHMMRKGQVKKLDGRAAAGQAKFVESLFGVAA
;
A
#
# COMPACT_ATOMS: atom_id res chain seq x y z
N MET A 1 -2.09 14.26 5.38
CA MET A 1 -2.78 13.02 5.82
C MET A 1 -4.27 13.00 5.46
N ALA A 2 -5.07 14.04 5.73
CA ALA A 2 -6.51 14.02 5.43
C ALA A 2 -6.83 13.76 3.93
N HIS A 3 -6.11 14.43 3.03
CA HIS A 3 -6.21 14.16 1.58
C HIS A 3 -5.86 12.71 1.22
N PHE A 4 -4.81 12.16 1.83
CA PHE A 4 -4.39 10.77 1.63
C PHE A 4 -5.47 9.77 2.10
N ILE A 5 -6.05 10.01 3.27
CA ILE A 5 -7.17 9.19 3.80
C ILE A 5 -8.35 9.25 2.82
N LYS A 6 -8.73 10.44 2.34
CA LYS A 6 -9.78 10.58 1.32
C LYS A 6 -9.46 9.79 0.04
N LYS A 7 -8.23 9.85 -0.45
CA LYS A 7 -7.80 9.10 -1.63
C LYS A 7 -7.91 7.58 -1.39
N LEU A 8 -7.43 7.10 -0.25
CA LEU A 8 -7.52 5.69 0.15
C LEU A 8 -8.98 5.24 0.26
N MET A 9 -9.84 6.09 0.81
CA MET A 9 -11.27 5.85 0.94
C MET A 9 -12.07 6.02 -0.35
N ARG A 10 -11.45 6.42 -1.47
CA ARG A 10 -12.07 6.41 -2.80
C ARG A 10 -11.76 5.15 -3.60
N ALA A 11 -10.75 4.38 -3.22
CA ALA A 11 -10.36 3.16 -3.95
C ALA A 11 -11.49 2.11 -3.91
N ASN A 12 -11.76 1.48 -5.06
CA ASN A 12 -12.85 0.50 -5.22
C ASN A 12 -12.63 -0.80 -4.41
N HIS A 13 -11.38 -1.19 -4.20
CA HIS A 13 -10.99 -2.43 -3.51
C HIS A 13 -10.70 -2.23 -2.02
N ARG A 14 -11.13 -1.10 -1.44
CA ARG A 14 -10.82 -0.76 -0.04
C ARG A 14 -11.60 -1.61 0.95
N ARG A 15 -11.01 -1.82 2.12
CA ARG A 15 -11.71 -2.27 3.33
C ARG A 15 -11.74 -1.13 4.34
N LEU A 16 -12.87 -0.96 5.03
CA LEU A 16 -12.99 0.03 6.10
C LEU A 16 -12.05 -0.38 7.25
N PRO A 17 -11.12 0.50 7.68
CA PRO A 17 -10.20 0.17 8.76
C PRO A 17 -10.88 0.36 10.12
N PHE A 18 -10.67 -0.60 11.03
CA PHE A 18 -10.98 -0.44 12.45
C PHE A 18 -9.89 0.34 13.20
N THR A 19 -8.66 0.36 12.67
CA THR A 19 -7.54 1.06 13.29
C THR A 19 -6.57 1.55 12.23
N ILE A 20 -6.08 2.77 12.37
CA ILE A 20 -5.03 3.35 11.53
C ILE A 20 -3.75 3.50 12.35
N GLY A 21 -2.69 2.82 11.93
CA GLY A 21 -1.36 3.01 12.50
C GLY A 21 -0.67 4.20 11.87
N THR A 22 -0.11 5.10 12.68
CA THR A 22 0.70 6.22 12.21
C THR A 22 1.96 6.38 13.06
N ASP A 23 2.92 7.15 12.54
CA ASP A 23 3.98 7.70 13.39
C ASP A 23 3.41 8.73 14.40
N LYS A 24 4.28 9.32 15.23
CA LYS A 24 3.92 10.29 16.26
C LYS A 24 3.89 11.76 15.78
N HIS A 25 3.82 12.00 14.47
CA HIS A 25 3.82 13.34 13.90
C HIS A 25 2.56 14.15 14.31
N ALA A 26 2.77 15.44 14.57
CA ALA A 26 1.75 16.32 15.15
C ALA A 26 0.53 16.57 14.23
N SER A 27 0.70 16.45 12.91
CA SER A 27 -0.38 16.70 11.93
C SER A 27 -1.39 15.55 11.79
N TYR A 28 -1.11 14.36 12.31
CA TYR A 28 -1.96 13.19 12.11
C TYR A 28 -3.23 13.16 12.97
N PRO A 29 -3.19 13.52 14.27
CA PRO A 29 -4.41 13.59 15.09
C PRO A 29 -5.46 14.54 14.51
N GLU A 30 -5.04 15.73 14.06
CA GLU A 30 -5.94 16.70 13.45
C GLU A 30 -6.54 16.17 12.14
N ALA A 31 -5.69 15.66 11.26
CA ALA A 31 -6.14 15.08 10.00
C ALA A 31 -7.09 13.87 10.19
N PHE A 32 -6.85 13.06 11.22
CA PHE A 32 -7.70 11.95 11.58
C PHE A 32 -9.07 12.43 12.10
N ALA A 33 -9.08 13.39 13.02
CA ALA A 33 -10.30 13.99 13.55
C ALA A 33 -11.17 14.62 12.45
N THR A 34 -10.56 15.36 11.53
CA THR A 34 -11.25 15.91 10.35
C THR A 34 -11.84 14.81 9.47
N SER A 35 -11.11 13.72 9.25
CA SER A 35 -11.58 12.60 8.42
C SER A 35 -12.76 11.85 9.04
N VAL A 36 -12.80 11.74 10.39
CA VAL A 36 -13.96 11.18 11.11
C VAL A 36 -15.14 12.14 11.05
N LYS A 37 -14.93 13.44 11.26
CA LYS A 37 -15.97 14.49 11.18
C LYS A 37 -16.63 14.55 9.80
N GLU A 38 -15.84 14.42 8.74
CA GLU A 38 -16.31 14.40 7.35
C GLU A 38 -16.93 13.04 6.94
N LYS A 39 -17.03 12.07 7.86
CA LYS A 39 -17.54 10.70 7.60
C LYS A 39 -16.76 9.94 6.53
N VAL A 40 -15.50 10.31 6.29
CA VAL A 40 -14.58 9.59 5.39
C VAL A 40 -14.12 8.29 6.05
N LEU A 41 -13.89 8.34 7.37
CA LEU A 41 -13.60 7.18 8.20
C LEU A 41 -14.80 6.81 9.08
N PRO A 42 -14.96 5.52 9.43
CA PRO A 42 -15.91 5.11 10.46
C PRO A 42 -15.66 5.83 11.79
N PHE A 43 -16.73 6.11 12.52
CA PHE A 43 -16.65 6.77 13.84
C PHE A 43 -15.94 5.90 14.89
N ASP A 44 -16.02 4.58 14.76
CA ASP A 44 -15.38 3.58 15.63
C ASP A 44 -13.91 3.31 15.26
N CYS A 45 -13.40 3.91 14.19
CA CYS A 45 -11.99 3.79 13.81
C CYS A 45 -11.09 4.41 14.89
N LYS A 46 -9.99 3.73 15.24
CA LYS A 46 -9.03 4.21 16.24
C LYS A 46 -7.71 4.64 15.61
N LEU A 47 -7.11 5.72 16.10
CA LEU A 47 -5.76 6.12 15.73
C LEU A 47 -4.73 5.47 16.67
N ARG A 48 -3.76 4.74 16.11
CA ARG A 48 -2.70 4.05 16.86
C ARG A 48 -1.34 4.66 16.54
N ARG A 49 -0.73 5.36 17.50
CA ARG A 49 0.58 6.04 17.37
C ARG A 49 1.69 5.26 18.07
N VAL A 50 2.10 4.16 17.47
CA VAL A 50 3.05 3.21 18.09
C VAL A 50 4.32 3.12 17.25
N ILE A 51 5.45 3.51 17.83
CA ILE A 51 6.72 3.68 17.13
C ILE A 51 7.15 2.39 16.41
N TYR A 52 7.06 1.25 17.08
CA TYR A 52 7.50 -0.02 16.50
C TYR A 52 6.60 -0.53 15.36
N LEU A 53 5.33 -0.12 15.30
CA LEU A 53 4.45 -0.47 14.17
C LEU A 53 4.84 0.28 12.90
N ASN A 54 5.52 1.42 13.03
CA ASN A 54 6.06 2.13 11.89
C ASN A 54 7.18 1.33 11.20
N ASN A 55 7.83 0.38 11.89
CA ASN A 55 8.88 -0.46 11.29
C ASN A 55 8.36 -1.29 10.12
N VAL A 56 7.08 -1.71 10.14
CA VAL A 56 6.45 -2.47 9.06
C VAL A 56 6.29 -1.57 7.83
N ILE A 57 5.79 -0.34 8.03
CA ILE A 57 5.65 0.66 6.97
C ILE A 57 7.03 1.00 6.38
N GLU A 58 8.03 1.22 7.24
CA GLU A 58 9.40 1.52 6.81
C GLU A 58 10.08 0.34 6.11
N GLN A 59 9.72 -0.90 6.43
CA GLN A 59 10.19 -2.07 5.70
C GLN A 59 9.62 -2.11 4.28
N ASP A 60 8.33 -1.84 4.11
CA ASP A 60 7.68 -1.81 2.80
C ASP A 60 8.27 -0.69 1.94
N HIS A 61 8.45 0.50 2.53
CA HIS A 61 9.15 1.59 1.86
C HIS A 61 10.58 1.22 1.45
N ARG A 62 11.34 0.51 2.29
CA ARG A 62 12.72 0.08 1.95
C ARG A 62 12.75 -0.83 0.73
N ALA A 63 11.77 -1.72 0.55
CA ALA A 63 11.72 -2.61 -0.60
C ALA A 63 11.50 -1.85 -1.91
N ILE A 64 10.52 -0.95 -1.93
CA ILE A 64 10.24 -0.08 -3.09
C ILE A 64 11.44 0.85 -3.32
N ARG A 65 11.96 1.46 -2.24
CA ARG A 65 13.05 2.44 -2.31
C ARG A 65 14.35 1.88 -2.90
N ARG A 66 14.63 0.60 -2.65
CA ARG A 66 15.81 -0.07 -3.19
C ARG A 66 15.72 -0.26 -4.71
N ARG A 67 14.53 -0.60 -5.22
CA ARG A 67 14.34 -0.89 -6.66
C ARG A 67 14.43 0.36 -7.52
N TRP A 68 13.69 1.43 -7.19
CA TRP A 68 13.73 2.65 -8.02
C TRP A 68 15.09 3.37 -7.96
N ARG A 69 15.85 3.28 -6.86
CA ARG A 69 17.24 3.77 -6.81
C ARG A 69 18.15 3.01 -7.77
N ALA A 70 17.99 1.69 -7.88
CA ALA A 70 18.75 0.89 -8.85
C ALA A 70 18.38 1.24 -10.30
N MET A 71 17.14 1.70 -10.54
CA MET A 71 16.66 2.12 -11.86
C MET A 71 17.05 3.57 -12.23
N GLN A 72 17.91 4.24 -11.44
CA GLN A 72 18.32 5.64 -11.65
C GLN A 72 17.15 6.64 -11.63
N CYS A 73 16.18 6.41 -10.73
CA CYS A 73 14.95 7.20 -10.61
C CYS A 73 14.05 7.16 -11.86
N PHE A 74 12.92 7.86 -11.80
CA PHE A 74 11.95 7.91 -12.89
C PHE A 74 12.16 9.17 -13.74
N ARG A 75 12.03 9.03 -15.07
CA ARG A 75 12.17 10.16 -16.01
C ARG A 75 10.88 10.99 -16.18
N SER A 76 9.71 10.44 -15.85
CA SER A 76 8.42 11.14 -15.91
C SER A 76 7.45 10.64 -14.83
N PHE A 77 6.49 11.48 -14.43
CA PHE A 77 5.49 11.10 -13.42
C PHE A 77 4.59 9.96 -13.89
N HIS A 78 4.17 9.95 -15.16
CA HIS A 78 3.32 8.89 -15.71
C HIS A 78 4.03 7.53 -15.69
N THR A 79 5.32 7.49 -16.04
CA THR A 79 6.09 6.24 -15.97
C THR A 79 6.37 5.84 -14.53
N ALA A 80 6.61 6.81 -13.63
CA ALA A 80 6.80 6.55 -12.21
C ALA A 80 5.57 5.89 -11.59
N GLU A 81 4.38 6.42 -11.82
CA GLU A 81 3.12 5.91 -11.27
C GLU A 81 2.91 4.44 -11.64
N ARG A 82 2.93 4.12 -12.95
CA ARG A 82 2.74 2.74 -13.44
C ARG A 82 3.82 1.79 -12.95
N THR A 83 5.07 2.25 -12.86
CA THR A 83 6.18 1.41 -12.38
C THR A 83 6.06 1.14 -10.88
N ILE A 84 5.66 2.14 -10.09
CA ILE A 84 5.41 1.97 -8.65
C ILE A 84 4.27 0.99 -8.43
N GLU A 85 3.15 1.13 -9.15
CA GLU A 85 2.01 0.20 -9.06
C GLU A 85 2.43 -1.25 -9.36
N GLY A 86 3.22 -1.47 -10.42
CA GLY A 86 3.74 -2.80 -10.75
C GLY A 86 4.69 -3.35 -9.69
N MET A 87 5.57 -2.51 -9.14
CA MET A 87 6.47 -2.91 -8.05
C MET A 87 5.71 -3.25 -6.77
N GLU A 88 4.67 -2.49 -6.43
CA GLU A 88 3.79 -2.75 -5.30
C GLU A 88 3.05 -4.08 -5.48
N ALA A 89 2.44 -4.32 -6.65
CA ALA A 89 1.76 -5.56 -6.96
C ALA A 89 2.68 -6.79 -6.80
N ALA A 90 3.88 -6.75 -7.38
CA ALA A 90 4.87 -7.81 -7.24
C ALA A 90 5.32 -8.00 -5.77
N HIS A 91 5.43 -6.90 -5.02
CA HIS A 91 5.77 -6.96 -3.60
C HIS A 91 4.65 -7.60 -2.76
N MET A 92 3.39 -7.27 -3.01
CA MET A 92 2.22 -7.85 -2.35
C MET A 92 2.12 -9.36 -2.60
N MET A 93 2.34 -9.79 -3.85
CA MET A 93 2.40 -11.21 -4.21
C MET A 93 3.48 -11.94 -3.42
N ARG A 94 4.70 -11.38 -3.36
CA ARG A 94 5.82 -11.98 -2.62
C ARG A 94 5.59 -12.03 -1.10
N LYS A 95 4.82 -11.10 -0.54
CA LYS A 95 4.41 -11.14 0.88
C LYS A 95 3.30 -12.17 1.16
N GLY A 96 2.71 -12.78 0.14
CA GLY A 96 1.58 -13.70 0.29
C GLY A 96 0.26 -12.97 0.61
N GLN A 97 0.14 -11.69 0.24
CA GLN A 97 -1.09 -10.92 0.46
C GLN A 97 -2.19 -11.26 -0.57
N VAL A 98 -1.83 -11.95 -1.65
CA VAL A 98 -2.76 -12.47 -2.64
C VAL A 98 -3.32 -13.81 -2.14
N LYS A 99 -4.64 -13.92 -2.08
CA LYS A 99 -5.32 -15.15 -1.62
C LYS A 99 -4.91 -16.34 -2.49
N LYS A 100 -4.70 -17.50 -1.84
CA LYS A 100 -4.35 -18.78 -2.50
C LYS A 100 -3.03 -18.74 -3.29
N LEU A 101 -2.16 -17.77 -3.02
CA LEU A 101 -0.84 -17.65 -3.63
C LEU A 101 0.24 -17.70 -2.55
N ASP A 102 1.15 -18.67 -2.65
CA ASP A 102 2.32 -18.70 -1.79
C ASP A 102 3.36 -17.68 -2.30
N GLY A 103 3.65 -16.68 -1.47
CA GLY A 103 4.64 -15.64 -1.73
C GLY A 103 6.08 -16.15 -1.87
N ARG A 104 6.35 -17.41 -1.49
CA ARG A 104 7.66 -18.06 -1.68
C ARG A 104 7.74 -18.93 -2.94
N ALA A 105 6.60 -19.30 -3.52
CA ALA A 105 6.55 -20.13 -4.72
C ALA A 105 6.65 -19.29 -6.01
N ALA A 106 7.86 -19.11 -6.52
CA ALA A 106 8.10 -18.34 -7.75
C ALA A 106 7.31 -18.89 -8.96
N ALA A 107 7.21 -20.21 -9.10
CA ALA A 107 6.41 -20.84 -10.16
C ALA A 107 4.90 -20.54 -10.01
N GLY A 108 4.40 -20.46 -8.78
CA GLY A 108 3.00 -20.09 -8.52
C GLY A 108 2.72 -18.63 -8.84
N GLN A 109 3.69 -17.75 -8.61
CA GLN A 109 3.62 -16.33 -8.99
C GLN A 109 3.58 -16.15 -10.51
N ALA A 110 4.45 -16.85 -11.24
CA ALA A 110 4.48 -16.80 -12.70
C ALA A 110 3.14 -17.25 -13.30
N LYS A 111 2.63 -18.41 -12.87
CA LYS A 111 1.32 -18.93 -13.31
C LYS A 111 0.16 -17.98 -13.01
N PHE A 112 0.19 -17.32 -11.85
CA PHE A 112 -0.83 -16.32 -11.51
C PHE A 112 -0.80 -15.13 -12.48
N VAL A 113 0.40 -14.62 -12.79
CA VAL A 113 0.56 -13.52 -13.76
C VAL A 113 0.10 -13.94 -15.15
N GLU A 114 0.51 -15.12 -15.62
CA GLU A 114 0.06 -15.68 -16.90
C GLU A 114 -1.47 -15.77 -16.98
N SER A 115 -2.11 -16.27 -15.92
CA SER A 115 -3.56 -16.37 -15.85
C SER A 115 -4.28 -15.02 -15.83
N LEU A 116 -3.66 -13.99 -15.22
CA LEU A 116 -4.24 -12.66 -15.08
C LEU A 116 -4.23 -11.89 -16.40
N PHE A 117 -3.16 -12.05 -17.18
CA PHE A 117 -2.96 -11.34 -18.44
C PHE A 117 -3.33 -12.15 -19.68
N GLY A 118 -3.71 -13.42 -19.51
CA GLY A 118 -4.06 -14.30 -20.62
C GLY A 118 -2.90 -14.54 -21.59
N VAL A 119 -1.66 -14.51 -21.09
CA VAL A 119 -0.44 -14.64 -21.92
C VAL A 119 -0.18 -16.10 -22.30
N ALA A 120 -0.93 -17.03 -21.73
CA ALA A 120 -1.00 -18.41 -22.19
C ALA A 120 -1.96 -18.50 -23.40
N ALA A 121 -1.38 -18.37 -24.60
CA ALA A 121 -1.88 -19.05 -25.79
C ALA A 121 -1.13 -20.38 -25.93
#